data_AF-A0A1V3PME8-F1
#
_entry.id   AF-A0A1V3PME8-F1
#
_cell.length_a   1.000
_cell.length_b   1.000
_cell.length_c   1.000
_cell.angle_alpha   90.00
_cell.angle_beta   90.00
_cell.angle_gamma   90.00
#
_symmetry.space_group_name_H-M   'P 1'
#
loop_
_entity.id
_entity.type
_entity.pdbx_description
1 polymer ?
#
loop_
_entity_poly.entity_id
_entity_poly.type
_entity_poly.pdbx_seq_one_letter_code
_entity_poly.pdbx_strand_id
1 'polypeptide(L)'
;MIEQLASWRYTGCIVLLVLTGCASSPRITPSPPRGDGSWGMVPPGTARYHLALGDVSTGATPVQRVMPVYPASQLATCLRRQEVQAQLSVDKAGMVSDVRRIVIDAAPPRWQQFFAAVRVAALQWRFTPLQIEHWAADADGNTHEVDSDTEPFRRIYVFHFECHAGQPSVSAEALGAVRP
;
A
#
# COMPACT_ATOMS: atom_id res chain seq x y z
N MET A 1 -11.73 45.70 72.24
CA MET A 1 -10.60 44.93 72.79
C MET A 1 -9.70 44.58 71.61
N ILE A 2 -8.89 45.55 71.17
CA ILE A 2 -7.44 45.69 71.43
C ILE A 2 -6.60 44.68 70.65
N GLU A 3 -6.08 45.18 69.52
CA GLU A 3 -4.71 45.15 68.97
C GLU A 3 -3.90 43.85 68.78
N GLN A 4 -2.94 44.00 67.84
CA GLN A 4 -1.67 43.26 67.61
C GLN A 4 -1.73 42.32 66.39
N LEU A 5 -0.83 42.32 65.40
CA LEU A 5 0.48 42.96 65.24
C LEU A 5 0.88 42.99 63.75
N ALA A 6 1.82 43.88 63.46
CA ALA A 6 2.30 44.25 62.15
C ALA A 6 3.29 43.26 61.49
N SER A 7 3.38 43.44 60.17
CA SER A 7 4.59 43.38 59.34
C SER A 7 5.33 42.05 59.16
N TRP A 8 5.23 41.50 57.94
CA TRP A 8 6.38 40.90 57.28
C TRP A 8 6.44 41.34 55.82
N ARG A 9 7.52 42.03 55.49
CA ARG A 9 7.90 42.47 54.15
C ARG A 9 8.31 41.25 53.33
N TYR A 10 7.58 40.93 52.25
CA TYR A 10 8.09 40.07 51.20
C TYR A 10 8.02 40.79 49.85
N THR A 11 9.22 41.18 49.46
CA THR A 11 9.69 41.69 48.17
C THR A 11 9.03 40.97 47.00
N GLY A 12 8.16 41.69 46.29
CA GLY A 12 7.51 41.19 45.07
C GLY A 12 8.53 41.01 43.94
N CYS A 13 8.71 39.76 43.50
CA CYS A 13 9.45 39.43 42.29
C CYS A 13 8.72 39.97 41.07
N ILE A 14 9.39 40.88 40.37
CA ILE A 14 8.97 41.44 39.09
C ILE A 14 9.06 40.37 38.00
N VAL A 15 7.96 40.24 37.27
CA VAL A 15 7.74 39.47 36.06
C VAL A 15 8.69 39.92 34.95
N LEU A 16 9.37 38.98 34.28
CA LEU A 16 9.96 39.21 32.97
C LEU A 16 9.42 38.21 31.94
N LEU A 17 8.72 38.81 30.97
CA LEU A 17 8.20 38.27 29.73
C LEU A 17 9.34 37.89 28.75
N VAL A 18 9.13 36.84 27.95
CA VAL A 18 8.94 36.84 26.48
C VAL A 18 9.51 35.56 25.85
N LEU A 19 8.64 34.94 25.05
CA LEU A 19 8.82 33.78 24.19
C LEU A 19 9.86 33.99 23.07
N THR A 20 10.74 33.01 22.85
CA THR A 20 11.41 32.79 21.55
C THR A 20 11.57 31.29 21.25
N GLY A 21 10.51 30.67 20.74
CA GLY A 21 10.58 29.37 20.09
C GLY A 21 10.79 29.53 18.59
N CYS A 22 12.02 29.46 18.10
CA CYS A 22 12.30 29.38 16.66
C CYS A 22 12.18 27.93 16.18
N ALA A 23 10.98 27.52 15.80
CA ALA A 23 10.76 26.29 15.05
C ALA A 23 11.26 26.49 13.61
N SER A 24 12.45 25.99 13.30
CA SER A 24 12.95 25.93 11.93
C SER A 24 12.22 24.81 11.19
N SER A 25 11.25 25.16 10.33
CA SER A 25 10.61 24.21 9.42
C SER A 25 11.52 23.95 8.22
N PRO A 26 11.81 22.69 7.84
CA PRO A 26 12.55 22.40 6.62
C PRO A 26 11.69 22.79 5.41
N ARG A 27 12.29 23.55 4.48
CA ARG A 27 11.66 23.87 3.19
C ARG A 27 11.61 22.60 2.35
N ILE A 28 10.41 22.07 2.12
CA ILE A 28 10.17 21.06 1.09
C ILE A 28 10.39 21.73 -0.26
N THR A 29 11.39 21.30 -1.01
CA THR A 29 11.59 21.72 -2.39
C THR A 29 10.48 21.11 -3.25
N PRO A 30 9.70 21.89 -4.03
CA PRO A 30 8.76 21.31 -4.99
C PRO A 30 9.55 20.61 -6.11
N SER A 31 9.23 19.34 -6.37
CA SER A 31 9.77 18.62 -7.54
C SER A 31 9.17 19.22 -8.82
N PRO A 32 9.95 19.38 -9.92
CA PRO A 32 9.45 19.96 -11.17
C PRO A 32 8.38 19.08 -11.84
N PRO A 33 7.38 19.66 -12.52
CA PRO A 33 6.26 18.90 -13.05
C PRO A 33 6.52 18.23 -14.40
N ARG A 34 5.97 17.00 -14.49
CA ARG A 34 5.29 16.38 -15.64
C ARG A 34 6.13 15.75 -16.76
N GLY A 35 6.11 14.41 -16.75
CA GLY A 35 6.03 13.57 -17.95
C GLY A 35 4.69 12.81 -17.92
N ASP A 36 4.02 12.80 -19.05
CA ASP A 36 2.70 12.32 -19.44
C ASP A 36 2.57 10.79 -19.49
N GLY A 37 3.22 10.10 -18.55
CA GLY A 37 2.91 8.71 -18.20
C GLY A 37 1.95 8.72 -17.02
N SER A 38 0.78 8.09 -17.13
CA SER A 38 -0.08 7.83 -15.98
C SER A 38 0.63 6.85 -15.04
N TRP A 39 1.49 7.38 -14.17
CA TRP A 39 2.05 6.64 -13.05
C TRP A 39 0.98 6.61 -11.96
N GLY A 40 0.28 5.49 -11.84
CA GLY A 40 -0.46 5.21 -10.62
C GLY A 40 0.51 5.33 -9.45
N MET A 41 0.34 6.35 -8.60
CA MET A 41 1.18 6.50 -7.42
C MET A 41 1.07 5.21 -6.62
N VAL A 42 2.19 4.50 -6.49
CA VAL A 42 2.28 3.41 -5.54
C VAL A 42 2.04 4.04 -4.16
N PRO A 43 1.09 3.53 -3.36
CA PRO A 43 0.84 4.05 -2.03
C PRO A 43 2.15 4.09 -1.22
N PRO A 44 2.42 5.18 -0.49
CA PRO A 44 3.56 5.25 0.42
C PRO A 44 3.50 4.09 1.42
N GLY A 45 4.65 3.48 1.71
CA GLY A 45 4.75 2.33 2.64
C GLY A 45 4.77 0.94 1.99
N THR A 46 4.90 0.84 0.67
CA THR A 46 5.25 -0.42 0.00
C THR A 46 6.77 -0.65 0.06
N ALA A 47 7.21 -1.44 1.04
CA ALA A 47 8.60 -1.88 1.10
C ALA A 47 8.96 -2.67 -0.17
N ARG A 48 10.05 -2.28 -0.83
CA ARG A 48 10.64 -3.03 -1.94
C ARG A 48 11.80 -3.83 -1.40
N TYR A 49 11.93 -5.08 -1.85
CA TYR A 49 13.14 -5.85 -1.62
C TYR A 49 14.31 -5.11 -2.26
N HIS A 50 15.34 -4.83 -1.45
CA HIS A 50 16.61 -4.33 -1.94
C HIS A 50 17.48 -5.55 -2.17
N LEU A 51 17.72 -5.85 -3.44
CA LEU A 51 18.58 -6.95 -3.85
C LEU A 51 20.04 -6.54 -3.67
N ALA A 52 20.85 -7.40 -3.06
CA ALA A 52 22.28 -7.20 -2.99
C ALA A 52 22.91 -7.37 -4.38
N LEU A 53 24.15 -6.92 -4.53
CA LEU A 53 24.90 -7.18 -5.77
C LEU A 53 25.11 -8.70 -5.88
N GLY A 54 24.67 -9.28 -7.00
CA GLY A 54 24.67 -10.74 -7.20
C GLY A 54 23.33 -11.41 -6.94
N ASP A 55 22.35 -10.70 -6.38
CA ASP A 55 21.01 -11.27 -6.18
C ASP A 55 20.14 -11.13 -7.44
N VAL A 56 19.35 -12.17 -7.71
CA VAL A 56 18.32 -12.20 -8.75
C VAL A 56 16.97 -12.51 -8.11
N SER A 57 15.91 -11.87 -8.59
CA SER A 57 14.55 -12.14 -8.11
C SER A 57 13.69 -12.73 -9.22
N THR A 58 13.07 -13.88 -8.95
CA THR A 58 12.22 -14.60 -9.89
C THR A 58 10.85 -14.94 -9.27
N GLY A 59 9.87 -15.29 -10.11
CA GLY A 59 8.54 -15.68 -9.65
C GLY A 59 7.59 -14.50 -9.36
N ALA A 60 6.80 -14.61 -8.28
CA ALA A 60 5.69 -13.69 -7.95
C ALA A 60 4.68 -13.43 -9.09
N THR A 61 4.50 -14.41 -9.97
CA THR A 61 3.55 -14.37 -11.09
C THR A 61 2.24 -15.08 -10.74
N PRO A 62 1.07 -14.56 -11.14
CA PRO A 62 -0.19 -15.24 -10.87
C PRO A 62 -0.30 -16.56 -11.65
N VAL A 63 -0.59 -17.66 -10.96
CA VAL A 63 -0.85 -18.97 -11.59
C VAL A 63 -2.34 -19.31 -11.61
N GLN A 64 -3.09 -18.84 -10.62
CA GLN A 64 -4.54 -19.03 -10.54
C GLN A 64 -5.20 -17.75 -10.06
N ARG A 65 -6.21 -17.29 -10.81
CA ARG A 65 -6.99 -16.10 -10.48
C ARG A 65 -8.48 -16.40 -10.57
N VAL A 66 -9.13 -16.46 -9.41
CA VAL A 66 -10.59 -16.49 -9.33
C VAL A 66 -11.10 -15.06 -9.47
N MET A 67 -11.91 -14.75 -10.48
CA MET A 67 -12.44 -13.40 -10.62
C MET A 67 -13.52 -13.11 -9.56
N PRO A 68 -13.57 -11.90 -8.97
CA PRO A 68 -14.65 -11.49 -8.10
C PRO A 68 -16.00 -11.56 -8.82
N VAL A 69 -17.06 -11.96 -8.11
CA VAL A 69 -18.42 -11.92 -8.62
C VAL A 69 -19.01 -10.53 -8.41
N TYR A 70 -19.68 -9.98 -9.42
CA TYR A 70 -20.38 -8.70 -9.28
C TYR A 70 -21.48 -8.82 -8.20
N PRO A 71 -21.53 -7.95 -7.17
CA PRO A 71 -22.51 -8.07 -6.09
C PRO A 71 -23.95 -8.00 -6.61
N ALA A 72 -24.76 -9.04 -6.35
CA ALA A 72 -26.13 -9.15 -6.86
C ALA A 72 -27.03 -7.96 -6.43
N SER A 73 -26.85 -7.47 -5.21
CA SER A 73 -27.51 -6.28 -4.67
C SER A 73 -27.23 -4.99 -5.45
N GLN A 74 -26.11 -4.92 -6.19
CA GLN A 74 -25.72 -3.78 -7.01
C GLN A 74 -26.05 -3.98 -8.50
N LEU A 75 -26.45 -5.19 -8.90
CA LEU A 75 -26.71 -5.53 -10.30
C LEU A 75 -28.00 -4.87 -10.80
N ALA A 76 -29.01 -4.73 -9.94
CA ALA A 76 -30.26 -4.05 -10.26
C ALA A 76 -30.06 -2.60 -10.70
N THR A 77 -29.03 -1.92 -10.18
CA THR A 77 -28.69 -0.54 -10.55
C THR A 77 -27.73 -0.48 -11.75
N CYS A 78 -27.11 -1.60 -12.13
CA CYS A 78 -26.18 -1.74 -13.24
C CYS A 78 -25.19 -0.56 -13.35
N LEU A 79 -24.36 -0.39 -12.32
CA LEU A 79 -23.40 0.71 -12.24
C LEU A 79 -22.39 0.60 -13.39
N ARG A 80 -22.13 1.71 -14.10
CA ARG A 80 -21.32 1.74 -15.33
C ARG A 80 -19.92 1.15 -15.15
N ARG A 81 -19.14 1.68 -14.20
CA ARG A 81 -17.80 1.18 -13.85
C ARG A 81 -17.50 1.51 -12.40
N GLN A 82 -17.14 0.52 -11.60
CA GLN A 82 -16.72 0.67 -10.21
C GLN A 82 -15.32 0.06 -10.06
N GLU A 83 -14.38 0.85 -9.56
CA GLU A 83 -13.01 0.43 -9.34
C GLU A 83 -12.76 0.12 -7.86
N VAL A 84 -12.12 -1.02 -7.62
CA VAL A 84 -11.67 -1.43 -6.30
C VAL A 84 -10.17 -1.65 -6.34
N GLN A 85 -9.42 -0.84 -5.62
CA GLN A 85 -8.00 -1.07 -5.42
C GLN A 85 -7.76 -1.88 -4.14
N ALA A 86 -6.99 -2.95 -4.26
CA ALA A 86 -6.64 -3.80 -3.13
C ALA A 86 -5.15 -4.16 -3.17
N GLN A 87 -4.55 -4.19 -1.98
CA GLN A 87 -3.23 -4.77 -1.75
C GLN A 87 -3.39 -6.20 -1.29
N LEU A 88 -2.86 -7.13 -2.06
CA LEU A 88 -2.76 -8.54 -1.71
C LEU A 88 -1.42 -8.76 -1.01
N SER A 89 -1.43 -9.43 0.14
CA SER A 89 -0.24 -10.01 0.75
C SER A 89 -0.19 -11.49 0.40
N VAL A 90 0.94 -11.92 -0.14
CA VAL A 90 1.21 -13.29 -0.57
C VAL A 90 2.29 -13.86 0.34
N ASP A 91 2.07 -15.06 0.85
CA ASP A 91 3.04 -15.74 1.71
C ASP A 91 4.17 -16.41 0.91
N LYS A 92 5.13 -17.02 1.61
CA LYS A 92 6.28 -17.73 1.00
C LYS A 92 5.86 -18.91 0.11
N ALA A 93 4.65 -19.47 0.31
CA ALA A 93 4.12 -20.56 -0.51
C ALA A 93 3.38 -20.06 -1.76
N GLY A 94 3.27 -18.74 -1.97
CA GLY A 94 2.54 -18.16 -3.09
C GLY A 94 1.04 -18.06 -2.87
N MET A 95 0.54 -18.26 -1.65
CA MET A 95 -0.89 -18.13 -1.33
C MET A 95 -1.21 -16.72 -0.87
N VAL A 96 -2.35 -16.17 -1.30
CA VAL A 96 -2.82 -14.88 -0.77
C VAL A 96 -3.31 -15.07 0.66
N SER A 97 -2.60 -14.47 1.62
CA SER A 97 -2.88 -14.58 3.05
C SER A 97 -3.69 -13.41 3.61
N ASP A 98 -3.62 -12.23 2.99
CA ASP A 98 -4.42 -11.07 3.38
C ASP A 98 -4.74 -10.16 2.20
N VAL A 99 -5.88 -9.47 2.28
CA VAL A 99 -6.36 -8.53 1.26
C VAL A 99 -6.79 -7.25 1.95
N ARG A 100 -6.05 -6.17 1.70
CA ARG A 100 -6.29 -4.86 2.29
C ARG A 100 -6.86 -3.90 1.26
N ARG A 101 -7.80 -3.10 1.72
CA ARG A 101 -8.35 -1.98 0.96
C ARG A 101 -7.30 -0.89 0.82
N ILE A 102 -7.12 -0.37 -0.39
CA ILE A 102 -6.42 0.90 -0.60
C ILE A 102 -7.52 1.97 -0.76
N VAL A 103 -7.70 2.80 0.25
CA VAL A 103 -8.69 3.87 0.24
C VAL A 103 -8.02 5.10 -0.35
N ILE A 104 -8.53 5.59 -1.48
CA ILE A 104 -8.04 6.83 -2.09
C ILE A 104 -8.93 8.02 -1.70
N ASP A 105 -10.21 7.80 -1.36
CA ASP A 105 -11.17 8.81 -0.87
C ASP A 105 -12.28 8.17 -0.01
N ALA A 106 -13.16 8.98 0.60
CA ALA A 106 -14.36 8.51 1.31
C ALA A 106 -15.29 7.70 0.38
N ALA A 107 -15.08 6.39 0.33
CA ALA A 107 -15.86 5.50 -0.52
C ALA A 107 -17.31 5.38 -0.03
N PRO A 108 -18.32 5.42 -0.92
CA PRO A 108 -19.72 5.28 -0.54
C PRO A 108 -19.98 3.90 0.07
N PRO A 109 -21.01 3.72 0.93
CA PRO A 109 -21.27 2.46 1.63
C PRO A 109 -21.36 1.22 0.71
N ARG A 110 -21.91 1.39 -0.50
CA ARG A 110 -21.99 0.34 -1.53
C ARG A 110 -20.63 -0.25 -1.92
N TRP A 111 -19.55 0.53 -1.80
CA TRP A 111 -18.19 0.10 -2.15
C TRP A 111 -17.70 -1.06 -1.27
N GLN A 112 -18.21 -1.15 -0.03
CA GLN A 112 -17.89 -2.27 0.86
C GLN A 112 -18.32 -3.63 0.27
N GLN A 113 -19.41 -3.67 -0.50
CA GLN A 113 -19.89 -4.91 -1.13
C GLN A 113 -18.97 -5.35 -2.26
N PHE A 114 -18.48 -4.41 -3.08
CA PHE A 114 -17.49 -4.70 -4.11
C PHE A 114 -16.16 -5.16 -3.50
N PHE A 115 -15.69 -4.51 -2.44
CA PHE A 115 -14.46 -4.94 -1.75
C PHE A 115 -14.62 -6.32 -1.09
N ALA A 116 -15.80 -6.63 -0.52
CA ALA A 116 -16.07 -7.96 0.02
C ALA A 116 -15.97 -9.05 -1.07
N ALA A 117 -16.54 -8.81 -2.26
CA ALA A 117 -16.40 -9.70 -3.40
C ALA A 117 -14.94 -9.86 -3.83
N VAL A 118 -14.16 -8.76 -3.89
CA VAL A 118 -12.72 -8.81 -4.15
C VAL A 118 -12.00 -9.67 -3.12
N ARG A 119 -12.23 -9.46 -1.82
CA ARG A 119 -11.57 -10.19 -0.75
C ARG A 119 -11.84 -11.69 -0.83
N VAL A 120 -13.10 -12.10 -1.04
CA VAL A 120 -13.49 -13.52 -1.15
C VAL A 120 -12.76 -14.20 -2.32
N ALA A 121 -12.69 -13.54 -3.47
CA ALA A 121 -12.06 -14.11 -4.65
C ALA A 121 -10.52 -14.09 -4.57
N ALA A 122 -9.95 -12.97 -4.14
CA ALA A 122 -8.49 -12.78 -4.06
C ALA A 122 -7.82 -13.72 -3.04
N LEU A 123 -8.48 -14.07 -1.92
CA LEU A 123 -7.97 -15.06 -0.97
C LEU A 123 -7.82 -16.46 -1.56
N GLN A 124 -8.40 -16.73 -2.73
CA GLN A 124 -8.26 -18.00 -3.45
C GLN A 124 -7.22 -17.94 -4.56
N TRP A 125 -6.56 -16.79 -4.75
CA TRP A 125 -5.52 -16.65 -5.76
C TRP A 125 -4.24 -17.35 -5.33
N ARG A 126 -3.49 -17.79 -6.34
CA ARG A 126 -2.18 -18.41 -6.17
C ARG A 126 -1.17 -17.78 -7.09
N PHE A 127 0.05 -17.69 -6.61
CA PHE A 127 1.21 -17.17 -7.32
C PHE A 127 2.33 -18.21 -7.30
N THR A 128 3.25 -18.12 -8.25
CA THR A 128 4.57 -18.72 -8.07
C THR A 128 5.24 -18.06 -6.85
N PRO A 129 5.87 -18.82 -5.93
CA PRO A 129 6.69 -18.24 -4.86
C PRO A 129 7.66 -17.18 -5.40
N LEU A 130 7.91 -16.14 -4.62
CA LEU A 130 8.98 -15.20 -4.90
C LEU A 130 10.29 -15.82 -4.41
N GLN A 131 11.23 -16.02 -5.32
CA GLN A 131 12.57 -16.47 -4.99
C GLN A 131 13.53 -15.28 -5.05
N ILE A 132 14.45 -15.23 -4.10
CA ILE A 132 15.66 -14.41 -4.15
C ILE A 132 16.83 -15.39 -4.23
N GLU A 133 17.51 -15.41 -5.36
CA GLU A 133 18.65 -16.27 -5.65
C GLU A 133 19.92 -15.44 -5.50
N HIS A 134 20.89 -15.91 -4.71
CA HIS A 134 22.20 -15.30 -4.58
C HIS A 134 23.17 -15.97 -5.55
N TRP A 135 23.80 -15.19 -6.43
CA TRP A 135 24.76 -15.66 -7.41
C TRP A 135 26.16 -15.11 -7.14
N ALA A 136 27.16 -15.98 -7.26
CA ALA A 136 28.57 -15.62 -7.12
C ALA A 136 29.39 -16.14 -8.31
N ALA A 137 30.53 -15.49 -8.57
CA ALA A 137 31.53 -15.99 -9.51
C ALA A 137 32.63 -16.74 -8.75
N ASP A 138 33.03 -17.90 -9.26
CA ASP A 138 34.21 -18.61 -8.77
C ASP A 138 35.52 -17.92 -9.21
N ALA A 139 36.66 -18.49 -8.82
CA ALA A 139 37.98 -17.98 -9.17
C ALA A 139 38.27 -18.00 -10.69
N ASP A 140 37.54 -18.83 -11.43
CA ASP A 140 37.65 -18.97 -12.88
C ASP A 140 36.68 -18.03 -13.63
N GLY A 141 35.85 -17.28 -12.89
CA GLY A 141 34.88 -16.33 -13.43
C GLY A 141 33.54 -16.96 -13.85
N ASN A 142 33.27 -18.22 -13.49
CA ASN A 142 31.99 -18.86 -13.76
C ASN A 142 30.97 -18.46 -12.70
N THR A 143 29.82 -17.95 -13.13
CA THR A 143 28.72 -17.61 -12.23
C THR A 143 27.88 -18.83 -11.91
N HIS A 144 27.54 -19.02 -10.64
CA HIS A 144 26.63 -20.05 -10.17
C HIS A 144 25.77 -19.52 -9.02
N GLU A 145 24.60 -20.13 -8.84
CA GLU A 145 23.77 -19.93 -7.65
C GLU A 145 24.49 -20.53 -6.44
N VAL A 146 24.57 -19.77 -5.36
CA VAL A 146 25.17 -20.21 -4.09
C VAL A 146 24.14 -20.39 -2.99
N ASP A 147 23.01 -19.69 -3.08
CA ASP A 147 21.89 -19.82 -2.15
C ASP A 147 20.58 -19.33 -2.79
N SER A 148 19.45 -19.81 -2.31
CA SER A 148 18.13 -19.28 -2.70
C SER A 148 17.13 -19.35 -1.56
N ASP A 149 16.29 -18.32 -1.48
CA ASP A 149 15.31 -18.21 -0.42
C ASP A 149 13.95 -17.71 -0.92
N THR A 150 12.89 -18.19 -0.27
CA THR A 150 11.52 -17.77 -0.58
C THR A 150 11.08 -16.61 0.30
N GLU A 151 10.51 -15.57 -0.30
CA GLU A 151 10.03 -14.41 0.45
C GLU A 151 8.52 -14.14 0.24
N PRO A 152 7.80 -13.67 1.27
CA PRO A 152 6.45 -13.19 1.08
C PRO A 152 6.50 -11.91 0.24
N PHE A 153 5.40 -11.50 -0.37
CA PHE A 153 5.39 -10.23 -1.12
C PHE A 153 4.02 -9.59 -1.11
N ARG A 154 3.97 -8.33 -1.55
CA ARG A 154 2.72 -7.61 -1.75
C ARG A 154 2.57 -7.23 -3.21
N ARG A 155 1.32 -7.22 -3.69
CA ARG A 155 0.95 -6.71 -5.02
C ARG A 155 -0.30 -5.89 -4.89
N ILE A 156 -0.36 -4.83 -5.69
CA ILE A 156 -1.55 -3.98 -5.79
C ILE A 156 -2.26 -4.34 -7.07
N TYR A 157 -3.57 -4.55 -6.96
CA TYR A 157 -4.45 -4.82 -8.09
C TYR A 157 -5.57 -3.79 -8.13
N VAL A 158 -5.94 -3.41 -9.34
CA VAL A 158 -7.17 -2.67 -9.65
C VAL A 158 -8.17 -3.66 -10.22
N PHE A 159 -9.31 -3.79 -9.54
CA PHE A 159 -10.43 -4.59 -10.00
C PHE A 159 -11.49 -3.65 -10.59
N HIS A 160 -11.86 -3.90 -11.85
CA HIS A 160 -12.90 -3.14 -12.54
C HIS A 160 -14.17 -3.99 -12.56
N PHE A 161 -15.24 -3.46 -11.99
CA PHE A 161 -16.58 -4.01 -12.09
C PHE A 161 -17.38 -3.14 -13.05
N GLU A 162 -17.92 -3.75 -14.09
CA GLU A 162 -18.74 -3.08 -15.08
C GLU A 162 -20.06 -3.81 -15.22
N CYS A 163 -21.09 -3.06 -15.61
CA CYS A 163 -22.37 -3.63 -15.98
C CYS A 163 -22.88 -2.94 -17.24
N HIS A 164 -23.19 -3.74 -18.26
CA HIS A 164 -23.73 -3.29 -19.53
C HIS A 164 -25.05 -4.00 -19.79
N ALA A 165 -26.16 -3.24 -19.85
CA ALA A 165 -27.50 -3.80 -20.08
C ALA A 165 -27.87 -4.97 -19.13
N GLY A 166 -27.48 -4.87 -17.86
CA GLY A 166 -27.72 -5.92 -16.85
C GLY A 166 -26.72 -7.08 -16.88
N GLN A 167 -25.76 -7.08 -17.81
CA GLN A 167 -24.71 -8.09 -17.90
C GLN A 167 -23.46 -7.59 -17.16
N PRO A 168 -23.03 -8.26 -16.07
CA PRO A 168 -21.84 -7.87 -15.34
C PRO A 168 -20.57 -8.40 -16.00
N SER A 169 -19.51 -7.59 -16.02
CA SER A 169 -18.15 -8.00 -16.35
C SER A 169 -17.18 -7.55 -15.25
N VAL A 170 -16.16 -8.37 -15.01
CA VAL A 170 -15.13 -8.09 -13.99
C VAL A 170 -13.75 -8.37 -14.58
N SER A 171 -12.82 -7.43 -14.39
CA SER A 171 -11.42 -7.59 -14.75
C SER A 171 -10.50 -7.22 -13.58
N ALA A 172 -9.27 -7.71 -13.61
CA ALA A 172 -8.27 -7.44 -12.58
C ALA A 172 -6.90 -7.23 -13.20
N GLU A 173 -6.27 -6.10 -12.85
CA GLU A 173 -4.99 -5.66 -13.42
C GLU A 173 -4.00 -5.34 -12.31
N ALA A 174 -2.76 -5.83 -12.44
CA ALA A 174 -1.70 -5.51 -11.50
C ALA A 174 -1.23 -4.08 -11.73
N LEU A 175 -1.18 -3.27 -10.68
CA LEU A 175 -0.66 -1.91 -10.76
C LEU A 175 0.85 -1.98 -11.02
N GLY A 176 1.29 -1.40 -12.15
CA GLY A 176 2.69 -1.44 -12.60
C GLY A 176 3.04 -2.58 -13.57
N ALA A 177 2.06 -3.40 -14.00
CA ALA A 177 2.27 -4.29 -15.14
C ALA A 177 2.22 -3.50 -16.45
N VAL A 178 3.26 -3.62 -17.28
CA VAL A 178 3.26 -3.07 -18.65
C VAL A 178 2.33 -3.96 -19.48
N ARG A 179 1.31 -3.35 -20.10
CA ARG A 179 0.45 -4.04 -21.06
C ARG A 179 1.29 -4.27 -22.34
N PRO A 180 1.40 -5.51 -22.87
CA PRO A 180 2.11 -5.75 -24.12
C PRO A 180 1.46 -5.03 -25.30
#